data_AF-A0AA88WIU3-F1
#
_entry.id   AF-A0AA88WIU3-F1
#
_cell.length_a   1.000
_cell.length_b   1.000
_cell.length_c   1.000
_cell.angle_alpha   90.00
_cell.angle_beta   90.00
_cell.angle_gamma   90.00
#
_symmetry.space_group_name_H-M   'P 1'
#
loop_
_entity.id
_entity.type
_entity.pdbx_description
1 polymer ?
#
loop_
_entity_poly.entity_id
_entity_poly.type
_entity_poly.pdbx_seq_one_letter_code
_entity_poly.pdbx_strand_id
1 'polypeptide(L)'
;MARLGMVAMLIFLETTMLWAQSPEEGSSSWATRDDSGDEVVTNLKFYFHDTLSGKSPSAVRVAQASDTDKSPTLFGALMMVDDPLTEGPDMSSKHVGRARGIYGSAGQTDLGLIMALDYGFTDGIYSGSSFSVLGINPAMQHVRELPIISGTGLFRMGRGYAIAQTYSFDPKTGDAVVGYNVTIVTYKEIEALETMEKLSQLGFERLMKETELDAMMTPGSRATPILAIGGYTGITVPASYDTDEMPFGICFGGLKWSEPKADRNRLCF
;
A
#
# COMPACT_ATOMS: atom_id res chain seq x y z
N MET A 1 56.61 -19.80 -49.99
CA MET A 1 55.87 -18.54 -49.81
C MET A 1 54.54 -18.66 -50.53
N ALA A 2 53.42 -18.51 -49.80
CA ALA A 2 52.00 -18.41 -50.24
C ALA A 2 51.48 -19.59 -51.12
N ARG A 3 50.43 -20.34 -50.80
CA ARG A 3 49.16 -20.03 -50.13
C ARG A 3 48.64 -21.32 -49.47
N LEU A 4 48.66 -21.36 -48.14
CA LEU A 4 47.95 -22.36 -47.34
C LEU A 4 46.96 -21.58 -46.47
N GLY A 5 45.84 -21.21 -47.08
CA GLY A 5 44.80 -20.43 -46.44
C GLY A 5 43.55 -20.61 -47.25
N MET A 6 42.61 -21.39 -46.70
CA MET A 6 41.15 -21.25 -46.80
C MET A 6 40.44 -22.62 -46.71
N VAL A 7 40.76 -23.46 -45.72
CA VAL A 7 39.94 -24.66 -45.39
C VAL A 7 39.69 -24.84 -43.88
N ALA A 8 40.29 -24.05 -43.00
CA ALA A 8 40.11 -24.17 -41.54
C ALA A 8 39.22 -23.05 -40.96
N MET A 9 38.05 -22.80 -41.57
CA MET A 9 37.10 -21.80 -41.05
C MET A 9 35.63 -22.21 -41.33
N LEU A 10 35.30 -23.47 -41.11
CA LEU A 10 33.92 -23.98 -41.15
C LEU A 10 33.66 -25.06 -40.08
N ILE A 11 34.30 -24.92 -38.93
CA ILE A 11 33.95 -25.61 -37.69
C ILE A 11 34.07 -24.54 -36.60
N PHE A 12 33.08 -24.44 -35.72
CA PHE A 12 32.80 -23.35 -34.76
C PHE A 12 31.85 -22.25 -35.24
N LEU A 13 30.60 -22.61 -35.50
CA LEU A 13 29.48 -21.70 -35.21
C LEU A 13 28.22 -22.45 -34.75
N GLU A 14 28.37 -23.52 -33.98
CA GLU A 14 27.25 -24.14 -33.26
C GLU A 14 27.75 -24.65 -31.91
N THR A 15 27.88 -23.77 -30.94
CA THR A 15 27.70 -24.04 -29.49
C THR A 15 27.96 -22.74 -28.73
N THR A 16 26.93 -21.90 -28.66
CA THR A 16 26.62 -20.99 -27.53
C THR A 16 25.41 -20.12 -27.92
N MET A 17 24.29 -20.76 -28.26
CA MET A 17 23.02 -20.27 -27.72
C MET A 17 22.98 -20.73 -26.25
N LEU A 18 23.90 -20.18 -25.45
CA LEU A 18 23.63 -20.01 -24.03
C LEU A 18 22.39 -19.13 -24.02
N TRP A 19 21.35 -19.58 -23.34
CA TRP A 19 20.14 -18.82 -23.13
C TRP A 19 20.48 -17.37 -22.81
N ALA A 20 20.29 -16.49 -23.79
CA ALA A 20 19.92 -15.14 -23.46
C ALA A 20 18.53 -15.29 -22.86
N GLN A 21 18.47 -15.55 -21.55
CA GLN A 21 17.28 -15.24 -20.78
C GLN A 21 16.97 -13.80 -21.15
N SER A 22 15.88 -13.62 -21.90
CA SER A 22 15.20 -12.33 -21.95
C SER A 22 15.14 -11.81 -20.52
N PRO A 23 15.47 -10.52 -20.26
CA PRO A 23 15.27 -9.95 -18.94
C PRO A 23 13.86 -10.32 -18.48
N GLU A 24 13.74 -10.93 -17.31
CA GLU A 24 12.43 -11.25 -16.74
C GLU A 24 11.56 -9.99 -16.85
N GLU A 25 10.41 -10.12 -17.51
CA GLU A 25 9.37 -9.09 -17.54
C GLU A 25 8.95 -8.82 -16.09
N GLY A 26 9.65 -7.89 -15.42
CA GLY A 26 9.45 -7.63 -13.99
C GLY A 26 10.67 -7.14 -13.21
N SER A 27 11.89 -7.22 -13.73
CA SER A 27 13.07 -6.73 -13.00
C SER A 27 13.13 -5.20 -12.99
N SER A 28 12.54 -4.60 -11.95
CA SER A 28 12.73 -3.20 -11.63
C SER A 28 13.93 -3.05 -10.68
N SER A 29 14.84 -2.12 -10.97
CA SER A 29 15.97 -1.78 -10.11
C SER A 29 15.53 -1.25 -8.73
N TRP A 30 14.33 -0.67 -8.65
CA TRP A 30 13.75 -0.11 -7.44
C TRP A 30 12.74 -1.05 -6.77
N ALA A 31 12.38 -2.19 -7.39
CA ALA A 31 11.35 -3.07 -6.84
C ALA A 31 11.51 -4.55 -7.25
N THR A 32 11.39 -5.46 -6.30
CA THR A 32 11.33 -6.91 -6.54
C THR A 32 10.02 -7.47 -6.01
N ARG A 33 9.44 -8.43 -6.74
CA ARG A 33 8.21 -9.13 -6.36
C ARG A 33 8.44 -10.63 -6.49
N ASP A 34 8.28 -11.33 -5.39
CA ASP A 34 8.32 -12.79 -5.33
C ASP A 34 6.90 -13.30 -5.08
N ASP A 35 6.34 -13.91 -6.11
CA ASP A 35 5.03 -14.57 -6.09
C ASP A 35 5.17 -16.09 -6.20
N SER A 36 6.29 -16.69 -5.79
CA SER A 36 6.46 -18.14 -5.83
C SER A 36 5.75 -18.86 -4.68
N GLY A 37 5.67 -18.25 -3.50
CA GLY A 37 5.04 -18.80 -2.28
C GLY A 37 3.52 -18.57 -2.16
N ASP A 38 2.91 -18.94 -1.03
CA ASP A 38 1.47 -18.70 -0.77
C ASP A 38 1.15 -17.21 -0.57
N GLU A 39 2.15 -16.45 -0.12
CA GLU A 39 2.13 -15.00 -0.03
C GLU A 39 2.99 -14.40 -1.14
N VAL A 40 2.60 -13.22 -1.59
CA VAL A 40 3.40 -12.41 -2.51
C VAL A 40 4.16 -11.36 -1.73
N VAL A 41 5.49 -11.46 -1.76
CA VAL A 41 6.39 -10.55 -1.07
C VAL A 41 6.93 -9.55 -2.06
N THR A 42 6.65 -8.27 -1.85
CA THR A 42 7.20 -7.18 -2.65
C THR A 42 8.18 -6.36 -1.81
N ASN A 43 9.40 -6.17 -2.31
CA ASN A 43 10.38 -5.26 -1.72
C ASN A 43 10.56 -4.04 -2.63
N LEU A 44 10.48 -2.84 -2.07
CA LEU A 44 10.63 -1.57 -2.79
C LEU A 44 11.79 -0.76 -2.19
N LYS A 45 12.55 -0.09 -3.03
CA LYS A 45 13.65 0.80 -2.65
C LYS A 45 13.56 2.10 -3.44
N PHE A 46 13.31 3.20 -2.75
CA PHE A 46 13.15 4.51 -3.39
C PHE A 46 13.56 5.63 -2.43
N TYR A 47 13.62 6.86 -2.93
CA TYR A 47 13.95 8.06 -2.17
C TYR A 47 12.75 9.00 -2.16
N PHE A 48 12.41 9.47 -0.98
CA PHE A 48 11.39 10.45 -0.67
C PHE A 48 12.06 11.82 -0.50
N HIS A 49 11.51 12.85 -1.16
CA HIS A 49 12.12 14.19 -1.20
C HIS A 49 11.16 15.23 -0.64
N ASP A 50 11.40 15.61 0.62
CA ASP A 50 10.63 16.63 1.32
C ASP A 50 11.28 17.99 1.09
N THR A 51 10.60 18.87 0.35
CA THR A 51 11.09 20.20 0.01
C THR A 51 10.16 21.25 0.60
N LEU A 52 10.63 21.94 1.64
CA LEU A 52 9.92 23.03 2.30
C LEU A 52 10.33 24.40 1.73
N SER A 53 11.48 24.46 1.05
CA SER A 53 12.04 25.70 0.52
C SER A 53 11.79 25.94 -0.97
N GLY A 54 12.32 27.05 -1.47
CA GLY A 54 12.23 27.42 -2.88
C GLY A 54 10.89 28.03 -3.29
N LYS A 55 10.69 28.15 -4.61
CA LYS A 55 9.48 28.78 -5.19
C LYS A 55 8.32 27.81 -5.36
N SER A 56 8.60 26.51 -5.33
CA SER A 56 7.65 25.43 -5.55
C SER A 56 7.93 24.32 -4.53
N PRO A 57 7.67 24.56 -3.24
CA PRO A 57 7.84 23.53 -2.21
C PRO A 57 6.86 22.38 -2.45
N SER A 58 7.27 21.17 -2.07
CA SER A 58 6.44 19.96 -2.10
C SER A 58 5.71 19.73 -0.77
N ALA A 59 6.18 20.34 0.32
CA ALA A 59 5.51 20.36 1.61
C ALA A 59 5.27 21.78 2.13
N VAL A 60 4.09 22.01 2.69
CA VAL A 60 3.65 23.34 3.16
C VAL A 60 3.02 23.24 4.54
N ARG A 61 3.35 24.17 5.44
CA ARG A 61 2.72 24.24 6.77
C ARG A 61 1.27 24.72 6.63
N VAL A 62 0.33 23.90 7.06
CA VAL A 62 -1.12 24.17 6.95
C VAL A 62 -1.79 24.49 8.29
N ALA A 63 -1.17 24.09 9.40
CA ALA A 63 -1.64 24.45 10.74
C ALA A 63 -0.47 24.49 11.73
N GLN A 64 -0.65 25.25 12.82
CA GLN A 64 0.26 25.27 13.96
C GLN A 64 -0.42 25.74 15.25
N ALA A 65 0.16 25.41 16.40
CA ALA A 65 -0.23 25.98 17.68
C ALA A 65 0.44 27.34 17.90
N SER A 66 -0.09 28.13 18.84
CA SER A 66 0.40 29.49 19.15
C SER A 66 1.86 29.53 19.62
N ASP A 67 2.33 28.47 20.28
CA ASP A 67 3.71 28.38 20.79
C ASP A 67 4.60 27.44 19.95
N THR A 68 4.14 26.99 18.78
CA THR A 68 4.90 26.08 17.90
C THR A 68 6.29 26.63 17.58
N ASP A 69 6.41 27.91 17.22
CA ASP A 69 7.70 28.51 16.83
C ASP A 69 8.65 28.72 18.02
N LYS A 70 8.16 28.60 19.27
CA LYS A 70 8.99 28.62 20.49
C LYS A 70 9.44 27.22 20.91
N SER A 71 8.80 26.18 20.37
CA SER A 71 9.13 24.79 20.70
C SER A 71 10.40 24.36 19.97
N PRO A 72 11.37 23.72 20.66
CA PRO A 72 12.57 23.21 20.02
C PRO A 72 12.29 22.09 19.01
N THR A 73 11.11 21.46 19.07
CA THR A 73 10.66 20.38 18.17
C THR A 73 9.60 20.83 17.17
N LEU A 74 9.24 22.12 17.18
CA LEU A 74 8.11 22.68 16.46
C LEU A 74 6.78 21.98 16.79
N PHE A 75 6.63 21.49 18.04
CA PHE A 75 5.44 20.79 18.48
C PHE A 75 4.14 21.50 18.07
N GLY A 76 3.22 20.74 17.47
CA GLY A 76 1.94 21.23 16.96
C GLY A 76 1.96 21.75 15.51
N ALA A 77 3.13 21.82 14.85
CA ALA A 77 3.20 22.09 13.42
C ALA A 77 2.59 20.94 12.62
N LEU A 78 1.80 21.26 11.59
CA LEU A 78 1.23 20.31 10.64
C LEU A 78 1.57 20.73 9.21
N MET A 79 2.10 19.77 8.44
CA MET A 79 2.53 19.93 7.06
C MET A 79 1.61 19.12 6.14
N MET A 80 1.21 19.71 5.02
CA MET A 80 0.56 19.03 3.89
C MET A 80 1.62 18.75 2.83
N VAL A 81 1.62 17.53 2.31
CA VAL A 81 2.74 16.98 1.52
C VAL A 81 2.26 16.42 0.19
N ASP A 82 3.02 16.72 -0.87
CA ASP A 82 2.95 16.06 -2.17
C ASP A 82 4.38 15.89 -2.72
N ASP A 83 5.10 14.93 -2.14
CA ASP A 83 6.53 14.74 -2.36
C ASP A 83 6.81 13.74 -3.49
N PRO A 84 7.78 14.02 -4.37
CA PRO A 84 8.21 13.08 -5.37
C PRO A 84 8.96 11.89 -4.75
N LEU A 85 8.75 10.71 -5.34
CA LEU A 85 9.52 9.50 -5.09
C LEU A 85 10.39 9.20 -6.30
N THR A 86 11.66 8.89 -6.08
CA THR A 86 12.60 8.56 -7.16
C THR A 86 13.41 7.31 -6.84
N GLU A 87 13.98 6.71 -7.87
CA GLU A 87 14.82 5.52 -7.75
C GLU A 87 16.17 5.79 -7.03
N GLY A 88 16.74 6.97 -7.24
CA GLY A 88 18.00 7.40 -6.61
C GLY A 88 17.83 8.66 -5.74
N PRO A 89 18.85 9.03 -4.95
CA PRO A 89 18.78 10.21 -4.08
C PRO A 89 18.83 11.55 -4.83
N ASP A 90 19.19 11.53 -6.12
CA ASP A 90 19.15 12.72 -6.97
C ASP A 90 17.72 12.94 -7.51
N MET A 91 17.24 14.17 -7.44
CA MET A 91 15.95 14.58 -8.02
C MET A 91 15.87 14.38 -9.54
N SER A 92 17.02 14.30 -10.23
CA SER A 92 17.05 13.97 -11.66
C SER A 92 16.94 12.47 -11.96
N SER A 93 16.98 11.62 -10.93
CA SER A 93 16.81 10.17 -11.11
C SER A 93 15.36 9.82 -11.49
N LYS A 94 15.14 8.58 -11.90
CA LYS A 94 13.85 8.13 -12.40
C LYS A 94 12.74 8.37 -11.37
N HIS A 95 11.69 9.07 -11.77
CA HIS A 95 10.50 9.25 -10.96
C HIS A 95 9.68 7.96 -10.93
N VAL A 96 9.32 7.49 -9.72
CA VAL A 96 8.60 6.21 -9.54
C VAL A 96 7.21 6.39 -8.93
N GLY A 97 6.93 7.54 -8.33
CA GLY A 97 5.66 7.81 -7.67
C GLY A 97 5.67 9.07 -6.82
N ARG A 98 4.66 9.24 -5.97
CA ARG A 98 4.53 10.38 -5.05
C ARG A 98 4.02 9.93 -3.69
N ALA A 99 4.51 10.57 -2.64
CA ALA A 99 3.98 10.45 -1.29
C ALA A 99 3.08 11.65 -0.98
N ARG A 100 1.86 11.39 -0.54
CA ARG A 100 0.84 12.43 -0.29
C ARG A 100 0.18 12.24 1.04
N GLY A 101 -0.16 13.35 1.69
CA GLY A 101 -0.90 13.33 2.95
C GLY A 101 -0.38 14.40 3.89
N ILE A 102 -0.26 14.05 5.16
CA ILE A 102 0.18 14.98 6.20
C ILE A 102 1.25 14.36 7.09
N TYR A 103 2.13 15.22 7.61
CA TYR A 103 2.89 14.90 8.82
C TYR A 103 2.87 16.08 9.78
N GLY A 104 3.12 15.83 11.06
CA GLY A 104 3.19 16.90 12.05
C GLY A 104 4.16 16.62 13.18
N SER A 105 4.68 17.69 13.79
CA SER A 105 5.55 17.60 14.97
C SER A 105 4.73 17.21 16.20
N ALA A 106 4.87 15.96 16.63
CA ALA A 106 4.10 15.35 17.71
C ALA A 106 4.91 15.13 19.00
N GLY A 107 6.23 15.18 18.95
CA GLY A 107 7.08 15.08 20.14
C GLY A 107 7.29 16.44 20.84
N GLN A 108 7.10 16.50 22.16
CA GLN A 108 7.41 17.71 22.95
C GLN A 108 8.90 17.78 23.35
N THR A 109 9.54 16.63 23.49
CA THR A 109 10.92 16.48 23.98
C THR A 109 11.91 16.03 22.91
N ASP A 110 11.39 15.43 21.85
CA ASP A 110 12.14 14.84 20.75
C ASP A 110 11.43 15.16 19.42
N LEU A 111 12.17 15.16 18.31
CA LEU A 111 11.62 15.45 16.99
C LEU A 111 10.92 14.20 16.41
N GLY A 112 9.82 13.81 17.07
CA GLY A 112 8.90 12.77 16.61
C GLY A 112 7.84 13.35 15.68
N LEU A 113 7.87 12.93 14.42
CA LEU A 113 6.87 13.34 13.43
C LEU A 113 5.77 12.27 13.36
N ILE A 114 4.51 12.65 13.56
CA ILE A 114 3.39 11.77 13.18
C ILE A 114 3.24 11.80 11.67
N MET A 115 3.33 10.65 11.02
CA MET A 115 3.19 10.48 9.58
C MET A 115 1.82 9.89 9.29
N ALA A 116 1.08 10.48 8.35
CA ALA A 116 -0.13 9.92 7.76
C ALA A 116 -0.04 10.14 6.24
N LEU A 117 0.65 9.22 5.56
CA LEU A 117 1.04 9.37 4.15
C LEU A 117 0.63 8.15 3.33
N ASP A 118 0.16 8.41 2.11
CA ASP A 118 -0.03 7.44 1.04
C ASP A 118 1.11 7.54 0.02
N TYR A 119 1.77 6.41 -0.24
CA TYR A 119 2.83 6.27 -1.23
C TYR A 119 2.22 5.62 -2.49
N GLY A 120 1.93 6.44 -3.50
CA GLY A 120 1.34 6.00 -4.76
C GLY A 120 2.36 5.92 -5.89
N PHE A 121 2.37 4.79 -6.60
CA PHE A 121 3.34 4.53 -7.67
C PHE A 121 2.75 4.75 -9.06
N THR A 122 3.60 5.19 -9.98
CA THR A 122 3.23 5.47 -11.38
C THR A 122 4.08 4.71 -12.38
N ASP A 123 5.09 3.96 -11.91
CA ASP A 123 6.08 3.28 -12.76
C ASP A 123 5.86 1.76 -12.82
N GLY A 124 6.06 1.20 -14.02
CA GLY A 124 6.00 -0.23 -14.28
C GLY A 124 4.69 -0.89 -13.88
N ILE A 125 4.76 -2.15 -13.43
CA ILE A 125 3.59 -2.93 -12.99
C ILE A 125 2.92 -2.35 -11.73
N TYR A 126 3.64 -1.52 -10.98
CA TYR A 126 3.14 -0.90 -9.74
C TYR A 126 2.30 0.35 -9.99
N SER A 127 2.21 0.81 -11.25
CA SER A 127 1.42 1.99 -11.61
C SER A 127 -0.04 1.84 -11.16
N GLY A 128 -0.52 2.83 -10.39
CA GLY A 128 -1.85 2.83 -9.81
C GLY A 128 -2.00 2.06 -8.49
N SER A 129 -0.93 1.41 -8.00
CA SER A 129 -0.90 0.80 -6.67
C SER A 129 -0.36 1.77 -5.63
N SER A 130 -0.78 1.62 -4.38
CA SER A 130 -0.29 2.45 -3.27
C SER A 130 -0.22 1.68 -1.96
N PHE A 131 0.58 2.16 -1.01
CA PHE A 131 0.50 1.74 0.39
C PHE A 131 0.46 2.95 1.31
N SER A 132 -0.04 2.77 2.53
CA SER A 132 -0.20 3.84 3.51
C SER A 132 0.61 3.58 4.77
N VAL A 133 1.16 4.65 5.33
CA VAL A 133 1.85 4.66 6.62
C VAL A 133 1.09 5.57 7.59
N LEU A 134 0.85 5.05 8.79
CA LEU A 134 0.40 5.82 9.95
C LEU A 134 1.25 5.46 11.16
N GLY A 135 2.08 6.39 11.63
CA GLY A 135 2.96 6.11 12.76
C GLY A 135 3.90 7.26 13.13
N ILE A 136 4.66 7.06 14.20
CA ILE A 136 5.68 8.03 14.64
C ILE A 136 7.00 7.76 13.93
N ASN A 137 7.51 8.78 13.25
CA ASN A 137 8.83 8.82 12.62
C ASN A 137 9.79 9.63 13.52
N PRO A 138 10.66 8.96 14.30
CA PRO A 138 11.63 9.64 15.16
C PRO A 138 12.80 10.19 14.32
N ALA A 139 12.64 11.38 13.73
CA ALA A 139 13.47 11.88 12.63
C ALA A 139 14.98 11.95 12.92
N MET A 140 15.37 12.06 14.21
CA MET A 140 16.76 12.11 14.64
C MET A 140 17.43 10.73 14.76
N GLN A 141 16.67 9.63 14.64
CA GLN A 141 17.23 8.28 14.62
C GLN A 141 17.71 7.91 13.21
N HIS A 142 18.83 7.20 13.15
CA HIS A 142 19.47 6.85 11.87
C HIS A 142 18.66 5.85 11.04
N VAL A 143 18.04 4.86 11.71
CA VAL A 143 17.20 3.83 11.08
C VAL A 143 15.86 3.85 11.80
N ARG A 144 14.78 3.96 11.03
CA ARG A 144 13.42 4.14 11.56
C ARG A 144 12.48 3.16 10.88
N GLU A 145 11.74 2.40 11.67
CA GLU A 145 10.72 1.48 11.15
C GLU A 145 9.35 2.16 11.19
N LEU A 146 8.63 2.10 10.07
CA LEU A 146 7.29 2.65 9.93
C LEU A 146 6.34 1.54 9.48
N PRO A 147 5.18 1.38 10.15
CA PRO A 147 4.24 0.32 9.80
C PRO A 147 3.50 0.65 8.50
N ILE A 148 3.34 -0.36 7.66
CA ILE A 148 2.43 -0.29 6.52
C ILE A 148 1.07 -0.79 6.99
N ILE A 149 0.09 0.11 7.01
CA ILE A 149 -1.23 -0.15 7.60
C ILE A 149 -2.29 -0.53 6.56
N SER A 150 -2.03 -0.25 5.29
CA SER A 150 -2.95 -0.56 4.18
C SER A 150 -2.24 -0.48 2.83
N GLY A 151 -2.90 -1.01 1.80
CA GLY A 151 -2.52 -0.78 0.41
C GLY A 151 -3.65 -1.01 -0.59
N THR A 152 -3.41 -0.58 -1.82
CA THR A 152 -4.33 -0.65 -2.96
C THR A 152 -3.63 -1.25 -4.19
N GLY A 153 -4.40 -1.64 -5.20
CA GLY A 153 -3.84 -2.28 -6.40
C GLY A 153 -3.10 -3.57 -6.05
N LEU A 154 -1.85 -3.70 -6.49
CA LEU A 154 -0.97 -4.84 -6.20
C LEU A 154 -0.63 -5.00 -4.71
N PHE A 155 -0.90 -3.99 -3.89
CA PHE A 155 -0.68 -3.98 -2.44
C PHE A 155 -1.97 -4.09 -1.64
N ARG A 156 -3.09 -4.48 -2.28
CA ARG A 156 -4.37 -4.70 -1.60
C ARG A 156 -4.21 -5.70 -0.46
N MET A 157 -4.80 -5.36 0.70
CA MET A 157 -4.65 -6.11 1.96
C MET A 157 -3.18 -6.28 2.42
N GLY A 158 -2.27 -5.48 1.85
CA GLY A 158 -0.85 -5.55 2.14
C GLY A 158 -0.55 -5.15 3.58
N ARG A 159 0.30 -5.94 4.22
CA ARG A 159 0.90 -5.66 5.53
C ARG A 159 2.41 -5.65 5.42
N GLY A 160 3.08 -4.90 6.28
CA GLY A 160 4.53 -4.88 6.28
C GLY A 160 5.11 -3.67 6.99
N TYR A 161 6.34 -3.33 6.62
CA TYR A 161 7.08 -2.25 7.25
C TYR A 161 7.97 -1.54 6.23
N ALA A 162 8.28 -0.29 6.52
CA ALA A 162 9.25 0.52 5.82
C ALA A 162 10.40 0.88 6.74
N ILE A 163 11.62 0.67 6.29
CA ILE A 163 12.83 1.15 6.93
C ILE A 163 13.26 2.44 6.24
N ALA A 164 13.12 3.55 6.97
CA ALA A 164 13.50 4.88 6.51
C ALA A 164 14.88 5.27 7.07
N GLN A 165 15.72 5.83 6.20
CA GLN A 165 17.05 6.33 6.54
C GLN A 165 17.27 7.71 5.90
N THR A 166 17.65 8.69 6.70
CA THR A 166 17.90 10.05 6.19
C THR A 166 19.20 10.05 5.38
N TYR A 167 19.10 10.36 4.09
CA TYR A 167 20.23 10.50 3.18
C TYR A 167 20.85 11.90 3.29
N SER A 168 20.01 12.94 3.30
CA SER A 168 20.42 14.32 3.52
C SER A 168 19.35 15.11 4.27
N PHE A 169 19.77 16.14 4.99
CA PHE A 169 18.89 17.07 5.70
C PHE A 169 19.57 18.44 5.80
N ASP A 170 18.91 19.49 5.32
CA ASP A 170 19.33 20.87 5.55
C ASP A 170 18.55 21.46 6.73
N PRO A 171 19.18 21.68 7.89
CA PRO A 171 18.50 22.21 9.07
C PRO A 171 18.04 23.67 8.93
N LYS A 172 18.54 24.42 7.95
CA LYS A 172 18.11 25.81 7.74
C LYS A 172 16.79 25.89 6.99
N THR A 173 16.60 25.01 6.01
CA THR A 173 15.41 24.99 5.17
C THR A 173 14.37 23.97 5.63
N GLY A 174 14.83 22.90 6.26
CA GLY A 174 14.04 21.71 6.58
C GLY A 174 13.98 20.69 5.44
N ASP A 175 14.64 20.95 4.30
CA ASP A 175 14.61 20.04 3.16
C ASP A 175 15.33 18.73 3.50
N ALA A 176 14.74 17.61 3.08
CA ALA A 176 15.25 16.27 3.40
C ALA A 176 15.12 15.31 2.22
N VAL A 177 16.14 14.46 2.06
CA VAL A 177 16.05 13.26 1.21
C VAL A 177 16.14 12.04 2.10
N VAL A 178 15.18 11.14 1.99
CA VAL A 178 15.05 9.96 2.84
C VAL A 178 14.95 8.70 1.97
N GLY A 179 15.89 7.79 2.14
CA GLY A 179 15.82 6.47 1.52
C GLY A 179 14.83 5.57 2.26
N TYR A 180 13.97 4.89 1.51
CA TYR A 180 13.01 3.92 2.00
C TYR A 180 13.36 2.54 1.45
N ASN A 181 13.39 1.55 2.34
CA ASN A 181 13.41 0.13 2.00
C ASN A 181 12.14 -0.51 2.60
N VAL A 182 11.22 -0.91 1.73
CA VAL A 182 9.86 -1.29 2.10
C VAL A 182 9.66 -2.76 1.79
N THR A 183 9.11 -3.52 2.74
CA THR A 183 8.66 -4.89 2.52
C THR A 183 7.16 -4.95 2.72
N ILE A 184 6.44 -5.37 1.68
CA ILE A 184 4.99 -5.56 1.69
C ILE A 184 4.71 -7.03 1.42
N VAL A 185 3.91 -7.65 2.29
CA VAL A 185 3.39 -8.99 2.12
C VAL A 185 1.91 -8.89 1.80
N THR A 186 1.53 -9.49 0.68
CA THR A 186 0.14 -9.63 0.22
C THR A 186 -0.18 -11.11 0.07
N TYR A 187 -1.46 -11.46 0.01
CA TYR A 187 -1.89 -12.83 -0.27
C TYR A 187 -2.00 -13.05 -1.78
N LYS A 188 -1.78 -14.29 -2.25
CA LYS A 188 -2.15 -14.68 -3.60
C LYS A 188 -3.67 -14.71 -3.75
N GLU A 189 -4.24 -13.55 -4.03
CA GLU A 189 -5.68 -13.38 -4.11
C GLU A 189 -6.16 -13.42 -5.57
N ILE A 190 -6.28 -14.62 -6.14
CA ILE A 190 -7.00 -14.76 -7.40
C ILE A 190 -8.26 -15.59 -7.16
N GLU A 191 -8.14 -16.85 -6.73
CA GLU A 191 -9.31 -17.72 -6.69
C GLU A 191 -10.28 -17.40 -5.53
N ALA A 192 -9.78 -17.18 -4.32
CA ALA A 192 -10.64 -16.91 -3.16
C ALA A 192 -11.32 -15.54 -3.25
N LEU A 193 -10.61 -14.48 -3.67
CA LEU A 193 -11.23 -13.17 -3.85
C LEU A 193 -12.19 -13.12 -5.02
N GLU A 194 -11.87 -13.70 -6.18
CA GLU A 194 -12.84 -13.80 -7.27
C GLU A 194 -14.07 -14.60 -6.83
N THR A 195 -13.88 -15.67 -6.07
CA THR A 195 -14.99 -16.46 -5.52
C THR A 195 -15.83 -15.62 -4.58
N MET A 196 -15.21 -14.84 -3.69
CA MET A 196 -15.93 -14.01 -2.73
C MET A 196 -16.60 -12.79 -3.39
N GLU A 197 -16.00 -12.19 -4.40
CA GLU A 197 -16.64 -11.15 -5.21
C GLU A 197 -17.82 -11.72 -6.03
N LYS A 198 -17.65 -12.89 -6.64
CA LYS A 198 -18.75 -13.62 -7.30
C LYS A 198 -19.86 -13.96 -6.30
N LEU A 199 -19.55 -14.43 -5.10
CA LEU A 199 -20.55 -14.69 -4.05
C LEU A 199 -21.26 -13.40 -3.60
N SER A 200 -20.53 -12.28 -3.56
CA SER A 200 -21.05 -10.97 -3.20
C SER A 200 -22.02 -10.43 -4.25
N GLN A 201 -21.64 -10.46 -5.53
CA GLN A 201 -22.44 -9.91 -6.64
C GLN A 201 -23.50 -10.89 -7.15
N LEU A 202 -23.10 -12.13 -7.49
CA LEU A 202 -24.00 -13.14 -8.07
C LEU A 202 -24.78 -13.93 -7.02
N GLY A 203 -24.31 -13.94 -5.77
CA GLY A 203 -25.02 -14.57 -4.65
C GLY A 203 -25.87 -13.53 -3.92
N PHE A 204 -25.25 -12.80 -3.00
CA PHE A 204 -25.97 -11.91 -2.07
C PHE A 204 -26.72 -10.78 -2.78
N GLU A 205 -26.03 -9.96 -3.59
CA GLU A 205 -26.66 -8.79 -4.22
C GLU A 205 -27.78 -9.21 -5.19
N ARG A 206 -27.52 -10.26 -5.98
CA ARG A 206 -28.52 -10.84 -6.88
C ARG A 206 -29.73 -11.36 -6.13
N LEU A 207 -29.53 -12.16 -5.07
CA LEU A 207 -30.61 -12.70 -4.23
C LEU A 207 -31.47 -11.56 -3.70
N MET A 208 -30.85 -10.56 -3.08
CA MET A 208 -31.53 -9.40 -2.51
C MET A 208 -32.39 -8.65 -3.55
N LYS A 209 -31.88 -8.46 -4.76
CA LYS A 209 -32.59 -7.76 -5.86
C LYS A 209 -33.70 -8.61 -6.48
N GLU A 210 -33.44 -9.86 -6.82
CA GLU A 210 -34.41 -10.73 -7.51
C GLU A 210 -35.59 -11.12 -6.62
N THR A 211 -35.37 -11.25 -5.31
CA THR A 211 -36.40 -11.64 -4.35
C THR A 211 -36.99 -10.45 -3.58
N GLU A 212 -36.59 -9.23 -3.91
CA GLU A 212 -37.02 -7.98 -3.26
C GLU A 212 -36.87 -7.99 -1.73
N LEU A 213 -35.77 -8.55 -1.22
CA LEU A 213 -35.50 -8.64 0.20
C LEU A 213 -34.99 -7.31 0.75
N ASP A 214 -35.40 -7.00 1.98
CA ASP A 214 -34.95 -5.81 2.71
C ASP A 214 -33.66 -6.08 3.50
N ALA A 215 -33.45 -7.32 3.96
CA ALA A 215 -32.20 -7.77 4.56
C ALA A 215 -31.97 -9.29 4.43
N MET A 216 -30.71 -9.70 4.39
CA MET A 216 -30.29 -11.09 4.61
C MET A 216 -29.93 -11.28 6.08
N MET A 217 -30.38 -12.39 6.66
CA MET A 217 -30.07 -12.78 8.03
C MET A 217 -29.27 -14.09 8.01
N THR A 218 -28.08 -14.13 8.61
CA THR A 218 -27.26 -15.35 8.67
C THR A 218 -26.83 -15.69 10.10
N PRO A 219 -26.76 -16.98 10.48
CA PRO A 219 -26.14 -17.39 11.73
C PRO A 219 -24.63 -17.09 11.76
N GLY A 220 -24.16 -16.49 12.87
CA GLY A 220 -22.76 -16.14 13.10
C GLY A 220 -22.28 -14.97 12.23
N SER A 221 -20.95 -14.83 12.11
CA SER A 221 -20.28 -13.78 11.33
C SER A 221 -19.88 -14.21 9.92
N ARG A 222 -20.37 -15.36 9.43
CA ARG A 222 -19.88 -15.98 8.18
C ARG A 222 -20.17 -15.16 6.93
N ALA A 223 -21.20 -14.33 6.94
CA ALA A 223 -21.51 -13.42 5.83
C ALA A 223 -20.65 -12.14 5.84
N THR A 224 -19.97 -11.82 6.96
CA THR A 224 -19.21 -10.57 7.10
C THR A 224 -18.20 -10.35 5.98
N PRO A 225 -17.40 -11.35 5.55
CA PRO A 225 -16.46 -11.13 4.45
C PRO A 225 -17.15 -10.83 3.11
N ILE A 226 -18.30 -11.46 2.82
CA ILE A 226 -19.09 -11.21 1.60
C ILE A 226 -19.63 -9.78 1.60
N LEU A 227 -20.13 -9.33 2.76
CA LEU A 227 -20.63 -7.97 2.96
C LEU A 227 -19.49 -6.94 2.87
N ALA A 228 -18.35 -7.19 3.52
CA ALA A 228 -17.20 -6.30 3.53
C ALA A 228 -16.57 -6.14 2.14
N ILE A 229 -16.33 -7.24 1.42
CA ILE A 229 -15.80 -7.23 0.05
C ILE A 229 -16.76 -6.51 -0.89
N GLY A 230 -18.06 -6.75 -0.73
CA GLY A 230 -19.09 -6.08 -1.50
C GLY A 230 -19.24 -4.60 -1.17
N GLY A 231 -18.74 -4.13 -0.02
CA GLY A 231 -19.00 -2.78 0.52
C GLY A 231 -20.46 -2.60 0.96
N TYR A 232 -21.09 -3.65 1.47
CA TYR A 232 -22.46 -3.71 1.96
C TYR A 232 -22.53 -3.43 3.46
N THR A 233 -23.67 -2.90 3.92
CA THR A 233 -23.89 -2.69 5.35
C THR A 233 -24.16 -4.03 6.02
N GLY A 234 -23.38 -4.34 7.07
CA GLY A 234 -23.53 -5.55 7.88
C GLY A 234 -23.50 -5.23 9.37
N ILE A 235 -24.41 -5.80 10.15
CA ILE A 235 -24.40 -5.73 11.62
C ILE A 235 -24.48 -7.14 12.17
N THR A 236 -23.51 -7.52 12.99
CA THR A 236 -23.57 -8.77 13.75
C THR A 236 -23.99 -8.47 15.18
N VAL A 237 -25.10 -9.07 15.60
CA VAL A 237 -25.57 -9.05 16.99
C VAL A 237 -25.03 -10.32 17.67
N PRO A 238 -23.97 -10.22 18.48
CA PRO A 238 -23.37 -11.38 19.12
C PRO A 238 -24.28 -11.93 20.23
N ALA A 239 -24.39 -13.25 20.30
CA ALA A 239 -24.94 -13.97 21.45
C ALA A 239 -23.82 -14.43 22.40
N SER A 240 -22.64 -14.79 21.88
CA SER A 240 -21.36 -14.91 22.59
C SER A 240 -20.22 -15.12 21.57
N TYR A 241 -19.03 -15.53 21.99
CA TYR A 241 -17.86 -15.75 21.13
C TYR A 241 -17.46 -17.23 21.12
N ASP A 242 -16.95 -17.71 19.99
CA ASP A 242 -16.42 -19.07 19.85
C ASP A 242 -14.95 -19.16 20.28
N THR A 243 -14.32 -20.33 20.09
CA THR A 243 -12.93 -20.60 20.50
C THR A 243 -11.90 -19.79 19.71
N ASP A 244 -12.28 -19.25 18.56
CA ASP A 244 -11.45 -18.40 17.71
C ASP A 244 -11.74 -16.91 17.98
N GLU A 245 -12.42 -16.59 19.08
CA GLU A 245 -12.87 -15.25 19.47
C GLU A 245 -13.80 -14.59 18.44
N MET A 246 -14.44 -15.36 17.56
CA MET A 246 -15.39 -14.85 16.59
C MET A 246 -16.81 -14.82 17.19
N PRO A 247 -17.60 -13.76 16.93
CA PRO A 247 -18.94 -13.65 17.48
C PRO A 247 -19.87 -14.71 16.85
N PHE A 248 -20.42 -15.58 17.68
CA PHE A 248 -21.60 -16.38 17.33
C PHE A 248 -22.85 -15.58 17.68
N GLY A 249 -23.78 -15.43 16.74
CA GLY A 249 -24.90 -14.51 16.86
C GLY A 249 -25.74 -14.48 15.59
N ILE A 250 -26.37 -13.35 15.29
CA ILE A 250 -27.11 -13.14 14.05
C ILE A 250 -26.46 -11.97 13.31
N CYS A 251 -26.08 -12.19 12.05
CA CYS A 251 -25.64 -11.14 11.14
C CYS A 251 -26.79 -10.70 10.24
N PHE A 252 -26.99 -9.39 10.12
CA PHE A 252 -27.93 -8.76 9.19
C PHE A 252 -27.14 -8.01 8.12
N GLY A 253 -27.45 -8.25 6.85
CA GLY A 253 -26.82 -7.60 5.71
C GLY A 253 -27.84 -6.92 4.79
N GLY A 254 -27.55 -5.69 4.37
CA GLY A 254 -28.37 -4.90 3.43
C GLY A 254 -27.57 -4.44 2.20
N LEU A 255 -28.27 -4.05 1.13
CA LEU A 255 -27.62 -3.49 -0.07
C LEU A 255 -27.00 -2.12 0.22
N LYS A 256 -26.11 -1.67 -0.68
CA LYS A 256 -25.55 -0.32 -0.60
C LYS A 256 -26.69 0.70 -0.65
N TRP A 257 -26.64 1.68 0.24
CA TRP A 257 -27.58 2.81 0.26
C TRP A 257 -29.04 2.42 0.49
N SER A 258 -29.31 1.19 0.91
CA SER A 258 -30.65 0.76 1.34
C SER A 258 -30.80 0.95 2.84
N GLU A 259 -31.91 1.55 3.27
CA GLU A 259 -32.33 1.53 4.66
C GLU A 259 -33.21 0.29 4.87
N PRO A 260 -32.85 -0.64 5.79
CA PRO A 260 -33.64 -1.85 6.01
C PRO A 260 -35.04 -1.47 6.54
N LYS A 261 -36.06 -1.64 5.71
CA LYS A 261 -37.45 -1.59 6.16
C LYS A 261 -37.76 -2.97 6.70
N ALA A 262 -37.75 -3.15 8.01
CA ALA A 262 -37.95 -4.45 8.64
C ALA A 262 -39.42 -4.93 8.51
N ASP A 263 -39.86 -5.24 7.29
CA ASP A 263 -41.08 -5.99 7.02
C ASP A 263 -40.79 -7.49 7.18
N ARG A 264 -41.56 -8.18 8.03
CA ARG A 264 -41.35 -9.60 8.34
C ARG A 264 -41.45 -10.50 7.11
N ASN A 265 -42.08 -10.05 6.03
CA ASN A 265 -42.28 -10.84 4.81
C ASN A 265 -41.15 -10.70 3.78
N ARG A 266 -40.11 -9.90 4.06
CA ARG A 266 -39.00 -9.60 3.12
C ARG A 266 -37.62 -9.90 3.72
N LEU A 267 -37.55 -10.84 4.67
CA LEU A 267 -36.32 -11.35 5.26
C LEU A 267 -36.02 -12.76 4.72
N CYS A 268 -34.76 -13.00 4.34
CA CYS A 268 -34.28 -14.33 4.00
C CYS A 268 -33.39 -14.88 5.12
N PHE A 269 -33.62 -16.15 5.46
CA PHE A 269 -32.84 -16.94 6.42
C PHE A 269 -31.83 -17.83 5.69
#